data_AF-A0A433DYC7-F1
#
_entry.id   AF-A0A433DYC7-F1
#
_cell.length_a   1.000
_cell.length_b   1.000
_cell.length_c   1.000
_cell.angle_alpha   90.00
_cell.angle_beta   90.00
_cell.angle_gamma   90.00
#
_symmetry.space_group_name_H-M   'P 1'
#
loop_
_entity.id
_entity.type
_entity.pdbx_description
1 polymer ?
#
loop_
_entity_poly.entity_id
_entity_poly.type
_entity_poly.pdbx_seq_one_letter_code
_entity_poly.pdbx_strand_id
1 'polypeptide(L)'
;MPLTPTERDRLLLFTAAELARARRARGLRLNVPEATALIADTVCEAARDGHRLAVALERGRSVLTPDDILPGVADVVTEIHVEAVFEDGTRLAVVSDPFGGGHSGDSAPGAVLTGPADAVPEPELVLTVRNTASVPISVTSHFHFFEANPRLSFDRAAAYGMRLAAPAGVSTRFDAGGTAEVGLVPMGGARTAIGFAGLVDGHLDAPGAKEEALRRAAARGYLGAAEAHGPSGATR
;
A
#
# COMPACT_ATOMS: atom_id res chain seq x y z
N MET A 1 16.37 9.72 40.13
CA MET A 1 16.45 9.92 38.67
C MET A 1 15.08 10.37 38.17
N PRO A 2 14.93 11.59 37.63
CA PRO A 2 13.66 12.04 37.09
C PRO A 2 13.39 11.36 35.75
N LEU A 3 12.71 10.22 35.78
CA LEU A 3 12.34 9.47 34.58
C LEU A 3 11.09 10.04 33.92
N THR A 4 11.19 10.30 32.62
CA THR A 4 10.05 10.57 31.73
C THR A 4 9.13 9.35 31.60
N PRO A 5 7.86 9.53 31.16
CA PRO A 5 6.97 8.40 30.91
C PRO A 5 7.57 7.35 29.96
N THR A 6 8.14 7.78 28.84
CA THR A 6 8.76 6.88 27.85
C THR A 6 9.93 6.08 28.43
N GLU A 7 10.75 6.69 29.29
CA GLU A 7 11.84 5.96 29.94
C GLU A 7 11.32 4.93 30.96
N ARG A 8 10.19 5.19 31.63
CA ARG A 8 9.53 4.19 32.48
C ARG A 8 8.97 3.04 31.67
N ASP A 9 8.35 3.32 30.53
CA ASP A 9 7.83 2.29 29.62
C ASP A 9 8.96 1.42 29.07
N ARG A 10 10.13 2.01 28.77
CA ARG A 10 11.32 1.22 28.38
C ARG A 10 11.82 0.32 29.51
N LEU A 11 11.78 0.76 30.77
CA LEU A 11 12.10 -0.10 31.91
C LEU A 11 11.10 -1.24 32.09
N LEU A 12 9.80 -1.00 31.83
CA LEU A 12 8.78 -2.05 31.82
C LEU A 12 9.05 -3.08 30.72
N LEU A 13 9.41 -2.62 29.51
CA LEU A 13 9.80 -3.49 28.40
C LEU A 13 11.00 -4.37 28.78
N PHE A 14 12.07 -3.75 29.31
CA PHE A 14 13.25 -4.47 29.80
C PHE A 14 12.88 -5.52 30.85
N THR A 15 12.03 -5.17 31.81
CA THR A 15 11.60 -6.10 32.87
C THR A 15 10.82 -7.29 32.29
N ALA A 16 9.95 -7.06 31.30
CA ALA A 16 9.24 -8.13 30.61
C ALA A 16 10.19 -9.03 29.81
N ALA A 17 11.20 -8.46 29.15
CA ALA A 17 12.24 -9.20 28.43
C ALA A 17 13.10 -10.05 29.37
N GLU A 18 13.48 -9.53 30.53
CA GLU A 18 14.21 -10.30 31.56
C GLU A 18 13.39 -11.48 32.07
N LEU A 19 12.08 -11.28 32.30
CA LEU A 19 11.18 -12.38 32.65
C LEU A 19 11.13 -13.45 31.55
N ALA A 20 11.07 -13.04 30.28
CA ALA A 20 11.11 -13.93 29.13
C ALA A 20 12.43 -14.71 29.05
N ARG A 21 13.58 -14.03 29.20
CA ARG A 21 14.92 -14.66 29.25
C ARG A 21 15.00 -15.69 30.37
N ALA A 22 14.52 -15.35 31.57
CA ALA A 22 14.52 -16.26 32.71
C ALA A 22 13.62 -17.48 32.48
N ARG A 23 12.49 -17.33 31.79
CA ARG A 23 11.60 -18.45 31.41
C ARG A 23 12.26 -19.34 30.35
N ARG A 24 12.82 -18.75 29.30
CA ARG A 24 13.56 -19.47 28.24
C ARG A 24 14.74 -20.25 28.79
N ALA A 25 15.51 -19.65 29.71
CA ALA A 25 16.65 -20.31 30.36
C ALA A 25 16.26 -21.56 31.18
N ARG A 26 14.98 -21.68 31.58
CA ARG A 26 14.41 -22.90 32.19
C ARG A 26 13.85 -23.90 31.18
N GLY A 27 14.06 -23.67 29.88
CA GLY A 27 13.57 -24.52 28.80
C GLY A 27 12.11 -24.30 28.42
N LEU A 28 11.48 -23.20 28.84
CA LEU A 28 10.11 -22.88 28.44
C LEU A 28 10.10 -22.23 27.06
N ARG A 29 9.17 -22.69 26.21
CA ARG A 29 8.82 -22.02 24.96
C ARG A 29 8.02 -20.76 25.26
N LEU A 30 8.36 -19.67 24.59
CA LEU A 30 7.83 -18.33 24.86
C LEU A 30 6.45 -18.13 24.22
N ASN A 31 5.57 -17.43 24.93
CA ASN A 31 4.30 -16.95 24.39
C ASN A 31 4.46 -15.58 23.66
N VAL A 32 3.36 -15.05 23.14
CA VAL A 32 3.33 -13.78 22.38
C VAL A 32 3.95 -12.61 23.17
N PRO A 33 3.49 -12.22 24.38
CA PRO A 33 4.11 -11.14 25.14
C PRO A 33 5.60 -11.34 25.42
N GLU A 34 6.03 -12.55 25.73
CA GLU A 34 7.43 -12.87 26.07
C GLU A 34 8.35 -12.75 24.86
N ALA A 35 7.96 -13.33 23.73
CA ALA A 35 8.73 -13.26 22.48
C ALA A 35 8.84 -11.80 22.00
N THR A 36 7.71 -11.07 22.01
CA THR A 36 7.68 -9.65 21.64
C THR A 36 8.59 -8.81 22.52
N ALA A 37 8.52 -8.96 23.84
CA ALA A 37 9.35 -8.19 24.76
C ALA A 37 10.85 -8.48 24.57
N LEU A 38 11.23 -9.75 24.44
CA LEU A 38 12.63 -10.15 24.28
C LEU A 38 13.23 -9.61 22.98
N ILE A 39 12.51 -9.69 21.87
CA ILE A 39 12.97 -9.16 20.57
C ILE A 39 13.07 -7.63 20.61
N ALA A 40 12.04 -6.95 21.10
CA ALA A 40 12.03 -5.49 21.19
C ALA A 40 13.16 -4.95 22.10
N ASP A 41 13.40 -5.61 23.23
CA ASP A 41 14.52 -5.29 24.11
C ASP A 41 15.87 -5.56 23.43
N THR A 42 16.01 -6.65 22.69
CA THR A 42 17.24 -6.95 21.91
C THR A 42 17.56 -5.84 20.90
N VAL A 43 16.54 -5.27 20.25
CA VAL A 43 16.71 -4.12 19.35
C VAL A 43 17.13 -2.87 20.13
N CYS A 44 16.53 -2.62 21.29
CA CYS A 44 16.86 -1.46 22.14
C CYS A 44 18.30 -1.54 22.66
N GLU A 45 18.74 -2.70 23.12
CA GLU A 45 20.10 -2.91 23.60
C GLU A 45 21.12 -2.81 22.45
N ALA A 46 20.81 -3.34 21.27
CA ALA A 46 21.65 -3.15 20.09
C ALA A 46 21.80 -1.67 19.71
N ALA A 47 20.71 -0.89 19.79
CA ALA A 47 20.77 0.55 19.57
C ALA A 47 21.62 1.25 20.65
N ARG A 48 21.47 0.83 21.91
CA ARG A 48 22.24 1.37 23.05
C ARG A 48 23.73 1.07 22.95
N ASP A 49 24.10 -0.07 22.36
CA ASP A 49 25.47 -0.47 22.02
C ASP A 49 26.08 0.34 20.85
N GLY A 50 25.32 1.25 20.24
CA GLY A 50 25.77 2.09 19.12
C GLY A 50 25.65 1.41 17.76
N HIS A 51 24.95 0.27 17.64
CA HIS A 51 24.74 -0.36 16.35
C HIS A 51 23.74 0.41 15.49
N ARG A 52 23.94 0.39 14.16
CA ARG A 52 23.00 0.97 13.19
C ARG A 52 21.68 0.18 13.20
N LEU A 53 20.59 0.86 12.83
CA LEU A 53 19.25 0.26 12.71
C LEU A 53 19.24 -1.10 12.00
N ALA A 54 19.92 -1.22 10.85
CA ALA A 54 19.96 -2.48 10.10
C ALA A 54 20.52 -3.66 10.92
N VAL A 55 21.56 -3.42 11.73
CA VAL A 55 22.16 -4.44 12.60
C VAL A 55 21.23 -4.76 13.79
N ALA A 56 20.57 -3.74 14.36
CA ALA A 56 19.62 -3.95 15.44
C ALA A 56 18.41 -4.78 14.98
N LEU A 57 17.88 -4.52 13.77
CA LEU A 57 16.81 -5.33 13.17
C LEU A 57 17.25 -6.78 12.95
N GLU A 58 18.46 -7.00 12.41
CA GLU A 58 18.99 -8.34 12.20
C GLU A 58 19.14 -9.11 13.52
N ARG A 59 19.69 -8.46 14.56
CA ARG A 59 19.76 -9.05 15.90
C ARG A 59 18.38 -9.43 16.43
N GLY A 60 17.40 -8.54 16.26
CA GLY A 60 16.00 -8.80 16.62
C GLY A 60 15.42 -10.04 15.92
N ARG A 61 15.71 -10.25 14.63
CA ARG A 61 15.28 -11.46 13.90
C ARG A 61 16.00 -12.73 14.31
N SER A 62 17.26 -12.62 14.73
CA SER A 62 18.11 -13.77 15.03
C SER A 62 18.02 -14.28 16.48
N VAL A 63 17.43 -13.51 17.40
CA VAL A 63 17.51 -13.80 18.84
C VAL A 63 16.60 -14.96 19.29
N LEU A 64 15.53 -15.21 18.54
CA LEU A 64 14.60 -16.32 18.74
C LEU A 64 14.43 -17.10 17.44
N THR A 65 14.28 -18.41 17.59
CA THR A 65 13.93 -19.34 16.52
C THR A 65 12.52 -19.89 16.74
N PRO A 66 11.92 -20.56 15.73
CA PRO A 66 10.62 -21.22 15.91
C PRO A 66 10.56 -22.25 17.05
N ASP A 67 11.70 -22.84 17.42
CA ASP A 67 11.78 -23.78 18.54
C ASP A 67 11.69 -23.11 19.91
N ASP A 68 12.01 -21.81 20.00
CA ASP A 68 12.00 -21.03 21.23
C ASP A 68 10.60 -20.54 21.62
N ILE A 69 9.62 -20.62 20.72
CA ILE A 69 8.28 -20.02 20.89
C ILE A 69 7.20 -21.09 20.86
N LEU A 70 6.05 -20.86 21.49
CA LEU A 70 4.90 -21.77 21.44
C LEU A 70 4.31 -21.88 20.03
N PRO A 71 3.62 -22.99 19.68
CA PRO A 71 2.91 -23.09 18.40
C PRO A 71 1.90 -21.95 18.23
N GLY A 72 1.80 -21.40 17.01
CA GLY A 72 0.93 -20.28 16.69
C GLY A 72 1.48 -18.89 17.03
N VAL A 73 2.59 -18.78 17.78
CA VAL A 73 3.20 -17.47 18.09
C VAL A 73 3.72 -16.78 16.83
N ALA A 74 4.37 -17.52 15.93
CA ALA A 74 4.85 -16.98 14.65
C ALA A 74 3.70 -16.48 13.77
N ASP A 75 2.55 -17.15 13.81
CA ASP A 75 1.36 -16.75 13.05
C ASP A 75 0.73 -15.45 13.59
N VAL A 76 0.85 -15.20 14.90
CA VAL A 76 0.26 -14.01 15.55
C VAL A 76 1.21 -12.81 15.51
N VAL A 77 2.51 -13.03 15.69
CA VAL A 77 3.52 -11.96 15.79
C VAL A 77 4.28 -11.87 14.47
N THR A 78 3.63 -11.23 13.49
CA THR A 78 4.19 -11.04 12.14
C THR A 78 5.15 -9.86 12.07
N GLU A 79 4.95 -8.85 12.92
CA GLU A 79 5.83 -7.70 13.06
C GLU A 79 5.94 -7.25 14.51
N ILE A 80 7.12 -6.75 14.89
CA ILE A 80 7.34 -6.09 16.17
C ILE A 80 7.85 -4.68 15.92
N HIS A 81 7.14 -3.70 16.47
CA HIS A 81 7.47 -2.27 16.34
C HIS A 81 8.02 -1.78 17.68
N VAL A 82 9.21 -1.18 17.67
CA VAL A 82 9.83 -0.61 18.86
C VAL A 82 10.58 0.67 18.54
N GLU A 83 10.36 1.71 19.33
CA GLU A 83 11.19 2.92 19.25
C GLU A 83 12.46 2.74 20.06
N ALA A 84 13.61 2.77 19.39
CA ALA A 84 14.93 2.64 19.98
C ALA A 84 15.72 3.96 19.84
N VAL A 85 16.55 4.28 20.84
CA VAL A 85 17.38 5.49 20.82
C VAL A 85 18.77 5.10 20.31
N PHE A 86 19.07 5.52 19.08
CA PHE A 86 20.37 5.33 18.42
C PHE A 86 21.26 6.56 18.65
N GLU A 87 22.53 6.49 18.22
CA GLU A 87 23.46 7.63 18.29
C GLU A 87 22.94 8.88 17.55
N ASP A 88 22.14 8.69 16.51
CA ASP A 88 21.52 9.75 15.71
C ASP A 88 20.08 10.09 16.14
N GLY A 89 19.66 9.61 17.31
CA GLY A 89 18.37 9.89 17.92
C GLY A 89 17.39 8.72 17.88
N THR A 90 16.13 9.00 18.24
CA THR A 90 15.07 7.99 18.28
C THR A 90 14.64 7.58 16.88
N ARG A 91 14.54 6.26 16.64
CA ARG A 91 14.00 5.70 15.39
C ARG A 91 13.01 4.59 15.70
N LEU A 92 11.96 4.49 14.87
CA LEU A 92 11.09 3.33 14.84
C LEU A 92 11.81 2.16 14.15
N ALA A 93 12.00 1.07 14.88
CA ALA A 93 12.49 -0.19 14.36
C ALA A 93 11.31 -1.15 14.15
N VAL A 94 11.17 -1.65 12.93
CA VAL A 94 10.14 -2.62 12.54
C VAL A 94 10.81 -3.94 12.19
N VAL A 95 10.68 -4.91 13.09
CA VAL A 95 11.16 -6.29 12.88
C VAL A 95 10.05 -7.10 12.24
N SER A 96 10.00 -7.09 10.90
CA SER A 96 9.09 -7.95 10.13
C SER A 96 9.62 -9.38 10.04
N ASP A 97 8.70 -10.35 10.07
CA ASP A 97 8.97 -11.80 10.15
C ASP A 97 10.04 -12.14 11.20
N PRO A 98 9.76 -11.87 12.48
CA PRO A 98 10.76 -11.94 13.55
C PRO A 98 11.33 -13.34 13.82
N PHE A 99 10.70 -14.39 13.31
CA PHE A 99 11.12 -15.78 13.55
C PHE A 99 11.57 -16.52 12.28
N GLY A 100 11.36 -15.93 11.09
CA GLY A 100 11.77 -16.51 9.80
C GLY A 100 11.07 -17.84 9.44
N GLY A 101 10.02 -18.23 10.17
CA GLY A 101 9.39 -19.55 10.08
C GLY A 101 8.48 -19.88 11.26
N GLY A 102 8.00 -21.13 11.31
CA GLY A 102 7.09 -21.60 12.37
C GLY A 102 5.61 -21.31 12.12
N HIS A 103 5.27 -20.80 10.93
CA HIS A 103 3.90 -20.53 10.51
C HIS A 103 3.10 -21.83 10.28
N SER A 104 1.87 -21.86 10.74
CA SER A 104 0.99 -23.03 10.72
C SER A 104 -0.02 -23.03 9.55
N GLY A 105 0.01 -22.00 8.70
CA GLY A 105 -0.83 -21.88 7.51
C GLY A 105 -2.33 -21.96 7.85
N ASP A 106 -3.07 -22.84 7.18
CA ASP A 106 -4.52 -23.03 7.40
C ASP A 106 -4.88 -23.51 8.81
N SER A 107 -3.90 -24.02 9.57
CA SER A 107 -4.08 -24.42 10.98
C SER A 107 -3.72 -23.31 11.97
N ALA A 108 -3.31 -22.14 11.49
CA ALA A 108 -2.95 -21.02 12.33
C ALA A 108 -4.15 -20.43 13.08
N PRO A 109 -3.93 -19.86 14.29
CA PRO A 109 -4.96 -19.11 14.99
C PRO A 109 -5.50 -17.96 14.11
N GLY A 110 -6.80 -17.99 13.81
CA GLY A 110 -7.44 -16.97 12.98
C GLY A 110 -7.19 -17.11 11.48
N ALA A 111 -6.69 -18.26 11.00
CA ALA A 111 -6.51 -18.53 9.58
C ALA A 111 -7.82 -18.32 8.79
N VAL A 112 -7.72 -17.60 7.67
CA VAL A 112 -8.84 -17.37 6.76
C VAL A 112 -8.81 -18.44 5.67
N LEU A 113 -9.77 -19.37 5.73
CA LEU A 113 -9.94 -20.39 4.70
C LEU A 113 -10.67 -19.77 3.51
N THR A 114 -9.92 -19.46 2.46
CA THR A 114 -10.44 -18.74 1.30
C THR A 114 -11.29 -19.66 0.41
N GLY A 115 -12.42 -19.13 -0.05
CA GLY A 115 -13.19 -19.72 -1.15
C GLY A 115 -12.58 -19.35 -2.50
N PRO A 116 -13.25 -19.69 -3.62
CA PRO A 116 -12.85 -19.19 -4.94
C PRO A 116 -12.81 -17.66 -4.95
N ALA A 117 -11.83 -17.09 -5.63
CA ALA A 117 -11.66 -15.65 -5.71
C ALA A 117 -12.84 -14.98 -6.44
N ASP A 118 -13.19 -13.78 -6.01
CA ASP A 118 -14.15 -12.95 -6.73
C ASP A 118 -13.62 -12.57 -8.11
N ALA A 119 -14.53 -12.50 -9.09
CA ALA A 119 -14.18 -12.11 -10.44
C ALA A 119 -13.77 -10.62 -10.49
N VAL A 120 -12.64 -10.34 -11.13
CA VAL A 120 -12.27 -8.97 -11.52
C VAL A 120 -13.21 -8.53 -12.65
N PRO A 121 -13.72 -7.28 -12.64
CA PRO A 121 -14.57 -6.80 -13.73
C PRO A 121 -13.85 -6.93 -15.07
N GLU A 122 -14.49 -7.59 -16.04
CA GLU A 122 -13.95 -7.66 -17.40
C GLU A 122 -13.98 -6.26 -18.04
N PRO A 123 -12.90 -5.84 -18.73
CA PRO A 123 -12.85 -4.54 -19.36
C PRO A 123 -13.79 -4.48 -20.57
N GLU A 124 -14.66 -3.47 -20.61
CA GLU A 124 -15.51 -3.17 -21.78
C GLU A 124 -14.77 -2.31 -22.82
N LEU A 125 -13.73 -1.61 -22.39
CA LEU A 125 -12.87 -0.78 -23.23
C LEU A 125 -11.42 -0.94 -22.79
N VAL A 126 -10.50 -1.05 -23.74
CA VAL A 126 -9.06 -1.03 -23.47
C VAL A 126 -8.46 0.19 -24.15
N LEU A 127 -7.71 0.99 -23.39
CA LEU A 127 -7.01 2.17 -23.89
C LEU A 127 -5.51 2.06 -23.65
N THR A 128 -4.72 2.45 -24.64
CA THR A 128 -3.30 2.74 -24.45
C THR A 128 -3.13 4.13 -23.84
N VAL A 129 -2.46 4.20 -22.70
CA VAL A 129 -2.26 5.42 -21.93
C VAL A 129 -0.77 5.69 -21.79
N ARG A 130 -0.33 6.89 -22.20
CA ARG A 130 1.06 7.33 -22.06
C ARG A 130 1.18 8.43 -21.02
N ASN A 131 2.06 8.24 -20.05
CA ASN A 131 2.44 9.30 -19.10
C ASN A 131 3.53 10.19 -19.72
N THR A 132 3.20 11.44 -20.00
CA THR A 132 4.15 12.41 -20.56
C THR A 132 4.86 13.25 -19.50
N ALA A 133 4.61 13.02 -18.21
CA ALA A 133 5.28 13.72 -17.11
C ALA A 133 6.65 13.10 -16.80
N SER A 134 7.51 13.88 -16.15
CA SER A 134 8.80 13.42 -15.61
C SER A 134 8.66 12.69 -14.26
N VAL A 135 7.44 12.53 -13.77
CA VAL A 135 7.12 11.88 -12.50
C VAL A 135 6.06 10.79 -12.73
N PRO A 136 6.03 9.74 -11.90
CA PRO A 136 4.99 8.73 -11.98
C PRO A 136 3.62 9.29 -11.61
N ILE A 137 2.57 8.71 -12.20
CA ILE A 137 1.17 9.05 -11.92
C ILE A 137 0.44 7.76 -11.59
N SER A 138 -0.38 7.76 -10.53
CA SER A 138 -1.23 6.63 -10.19
C SER A 138 -2.70 7.03 -10.22
N VAL A 139 -3.55 6.17 -10.76
CA VAL A 139 -5.01 6.37 -10.83
C VAL A 139 -5.70 5.22 -10.12
N THR A 140 -6.62 5.52 -9.20
CA THR A 140 -7.35 4.51 -8.39
C THR A 140 -8.56 3.95 -9.13
N SER A 141 -9.04 2.78 -8.70
CA SER A 141 -10.04 1.99 -9.44
C SER A 141 -11.40 2.66 -9.66
N HIS A 142 -11.74 3.65 -8.83
CA HIS A 142 -13.03 4.36 -8.87
C HIS A 142 -12.90 5.84 -9.27
N PHE A 143 -11.72 6.23 -9.75
CA PHE A 143 -11.53 7.57 -10.30
C PHE A 143 -12.20 7.65 -11.69
N HIS A 144 -12.91 8.76 -11.98
CA HIS A 144 -13.47 9.00 -13.30
C HIS A 144 -12.32 9.19 -14.30
N PHE A 145 -12.05 8.18 -15.12
CA PHE A 145 -10.78 8.06 -15.87
C PHE A 145 -10.58 9.21 -16.86
N PHE A 146 -11.66 9.73 -17.44
CA PHE A 146 -11.68 10.96 -18.23
C PHE A 146 -11.03 12.17 -17.54
N GLU A 147 -11.16 12.29 -16.22
CA GLU A 147 -10.64 13.41 -15.42
C GLU A 147 -9.24 13.14 -14.87
N ALA A 148 -8.62 12.00 -15.23
CA ALA A 148 -7.29 11.65 -14.77
C ALA A 148 -6.25 12.69 -15.25
N ASN A 149 -5.11 12.75 -14.56
CA ASN A 149 -4.10 13.80 -14.72
C ASN A 149 -3.91 14.29 -16.17
N PRO A 150 -3.87 15.61 -16.44
CA PRO A 150 -3.72 16.18 -17.78
C PRO A 150 -2.53 15.69 -18.60
N ARG A 151 -1.48 15.15 -17.94
CA ARG A 151 -0.26 14.63 -18.57
C ARG A 151 -0.35 13.15 -18.96
N LEU A 152 -1.45 12.48 -18.63
CA LEU A 152 -1.78 11.20 -19.22
C LEU A 152 -2.44 11.45 -20.58
N SER A 153 -1.81 10.95 -21.64
CA SER A 153 -2.28 11.05 -23.03
C SER A 153 -2.98 9.77 -23.42
N PHE A 154 -4.28 9.87 -23.73
CA PHE A 154 -5.16 8.78 -24.16
C PHE A 154 -6.44 9.37 -24.76
N ASP A 155 -7.30 8.55 -25.37
CA ASP A 155 -8.61 8.99 -25.87
C ASP A 155 -9.56 9.33 -24.71
N ARG A 156 -9.71 10.63 -24.42
CA ARG A 156 -10.58 11.09 -23.33
C ARG A 156 -12.05 10.97 -23.70
N ALA A 157 -12.41 11.14 -24.96
CA ALA A 157 -13.80 11.01 -25.38
C ALA A 157 -14.31 9.57 -25.18
N ALA A 158 -13.45 8.57 -25.38
CA ALA A 158 -13.75 7.17 -25.09
C ALA A 158 -13.79 6.86 -23.57
N ALA A 159 -12.96 7.53 -22.76
CA ALA A 159 -12.89 7.33 -21.32
C ALA A 159 -13.99 8.05 -20.50
N TYR A 160 -14.85 8.84 -21.15
CA TYR A 160 -15.93 9.58 -20.47
C TYR A 160 -16.95 8.63 -19.81
N GLY A 161 -17.21 8.83 -18.53
CA GLY A 161 -18.09 8.01 -17.71
C GLY A 161 -17.52 6.63 -17.38
N MET A 162 -16.21 6.42 -17.55
CA MET A 162 -15.52 5.16 -17.32
C MET A 162 -14.58 5.25 -16.11
N ARG A 163 -14.31 4.10 -15.49
CA ARG A 163 -13.31 3.91 -14.42
C ARG A 163 -12.46 2.67 -14.73
N LEU A 164 -11.34 2.47 -14.04
CA LEU A 164 -10.49 1.29 -14.25
C LEU A 164 -11.26 -0.01 -13.95
N ALA A 165 -11.10 -0.98 -14.83
CA ALA A 165 -11.55 -2.38 -14.68
C ALA A 165 -10.60 -3.12 -13.71
N ALA A 166 -10.61 -2.69 -12.45
CA ALA A 166 -9.73 -3.21 -11.41
C ALA A 166 -10.52 -3.43 -10.11
N PRO A 167 -10.02 -4.28 -9.19
CA PRO A 167 -10.62 -4.43 -7.88
C PRO A 167 -10.73 -3.10 -7.12
N ALA A 168 -11.71 -3.02 -6.21
CA ALA A 168 -11.89 -1.84 -5.38
C ALA A 168 -10.63 -1.55 -4.55
N GLY A 169 -10.23 -0.27 -4.46
CA GLY A 169 -9.03 0.17 -3.73
C GLY A 169 -7.70 0.03 -4.48
N VAL A 170 -7.65 -0.74 -5.58
CA VAL A 170 -6.43 -0.89 -6.39
C VAL A 170 -6.17 0.37 -7.21
N SER A 171 -4.89 0.66 -7.47
CA SER A 171 -4.47 1.73 -8.37
C SER A 171 -3.55 1.20 -9.48
N THR A 172 -3.66 1.80 -10.65
CA THR A 172 -2.75 1.56 -11.77
C THR A 172 -1.72 2.68 -11.79
N ARG A 173 -0.44 2.29 -11.76
CA ARG A 173 0.71 3.20 -11.83
C ARG A 173 1.21 3.32 -13.27
N PHE A 174 1.47 4.55 -13.70
CA PHE A 174 2.13 4.88 -14.94
C PHE A 174 3.48 5.54 -14.63
N ASP A 175 4.58 4.85 -14.94
CA ASP A 175 5.92 5.41 -14.74
C ASP A 175 6.19 6.62 -15.63
N ALA A 176 7.16 7.45 -15.25
CA ALA A 176 7.52 8.65 -16.00
C ALA A 176 7.91 8.31 -17.45
N GLY A 177 7.28 8.93 -18.44
CA GLY A 177 7.48 8.64 -19.86
C GLY A 177 6.89 7.30 -20.36
N GLY A 178 6.40 6.46 -19.45
CA GLY A 178 5.93 5.10 -19.72
C GLY A 178 4.58 5.06 -20.46
N THR A 179 4.31 3.92 -21.08
CA THR A 179 3.04 3.61 -21.75
C THR A 179 2.51 2.29 -21.22
N ALA A 180 1.21 2.21 -20.92
CA ALA A 180 0.55 1.01 -20.47
C ALA A 180 -0.85 0.88 -21.08
N GLU A 181 -1.31 -0.34 -21.30
CA GLU A 181 -2.71 -0.61 -21.63
C GLU A 181 -3.53 -0.74 -20.36
N VAL A 182 -4.71 -0.13 -20.34
CA VAL A 182 -5.63 -0.23 -19.22
C VAL A 182 -7.03 -0.61 -19.69
N GLY A 183 -7.63 -1.53 -18.96
CA GLY A 183 -9.03 -1.87 -19.07
C GLY A 183 -9.90 -0.89 -18.31
N LEU A 184 -11.04 -0.53 -18.89
CA LEU A 184 -12.03 0.38 -18.34
C LEU A 184 -13.41 -0.26 -18.33
N VAL A 185 -14.22 0.09 -17.34
CA VAL A 185 -15.64 -0.26 -17.22
C VAL A 185 -16.47 0.99 -16.96
N PRO A 186 -17.75 1.02 -17.36
CA PRO A 186 -18.64 2.13 -17.06
C PRO A 186 -18.80 2.36 -15.56
N MET A 187 -18.90 3.62 -15.17
CA MET A 187 -19.37 3.96 -13.82
C MET A 187 -20.83 3.53 -13.66
N GLY A 188 -21.13 2.81 -12.58
CA GLY A 188 -22.48 2.36 -12.24
C GLY A 188 -23.28 3.37 -11.42
N GLY A 189 -24.39 2.91 -10.84
CA GLY A 189 -25.26 3.73 -9.98
C GLY A 189 -25.96 4.86 -10.74
N ALA A 190 -26.16 6.00 -10.09
CA ALA A 190 -26.82 7.18 -10.67
C ALA A 190 -25.92 7.97 -11.66
N ARG A 191 -24.72 7.45 -11.98
CA ARG A 191 -23.80 8.03 -12.98
C ARG A 191 -23.59 9.54 -12.83
N THR A 192 -23.48 9.99 -11.58
CA THR A 192 -23.21 11.38 -11.21
C THR A 192 -21.75 11.50 -10.77
N ALA A 193 -20.96 12.32 -11.47
CA ALA A 193 -19.55 12.56 -11.17
C ALA A 193 -19.37 13.95 -10.55
N ILE A 194 -18.98 13.99 -9.26
CA ILE A 194 -18.77 15.21 -8.48
C ILE A 194 -17.35 15.22 -7.93
N GLY A 195 -16.66 16.37 -8.00
CA GLY A 195 -15.28 16.51 -7.54
C GLY A 195 -14.30 16.17 -8.65
N PHE A 196 -13.41 15.19 -8.44
CA PHE A 196 -12.32 14.85 -9.36
C PHE A 196 -11.51 16.08 -9.81
N ALA A 197 -11.62 16.47 -11.07
CA ALA A 197 -11.01 17.69 -11.62
C ALA A 197 -12.05 18.79 -11.91
N GLY A 198 -13.31 18.58 -11.55
CA GLY A 198 -14.43 19.47 -11.82
C GLY A 198 -14.68 19.69 -13.30
N LEU A 199 -14.43 18.67 -14.14
CA LEU A 199 -14.73 18.74 -15.57
C LEU A 199 -16.21 18.46 -15.84
N VAL A 200 -16.82 17.55 -15.06
CA VAL A 200 -18.25 17.23 -15.14
C VAL A 200 -19.04 17.96 -14.04
N ASP A 201 -18.78 17.65 -12.76
CA ASP A 201 -19.54 18.14 -11.59
C ASP A 201 -21.06 18.02 -11.77
N GLY A 202 -21.52 16.83 -12.18
CA GLY A 202 -22.94 16.59 -12.45
C GLY A 202 -23.23 15.20 -13.02
N HIS A 203 -24.43 15.06 -13.57
CA HIS A 203 -24.89 13.80 -14.18
C HIS A 203 -24.17 13.57 -15.52
N LEU A 204 -23.53 12.40 -15.68
CA LEU A 204 -22.73 12.06 -16.86
C LEU A 204 -23.58 12.01 -18.13
N ASP A 205 -24.82 11.53 -18.02
CA ASP A 205 -25.72 11.35 -19.16
C ASP A 205 -26.64 12.56 -19.42
N ALA A 206 -26.40 13.71 -18.79
CA ALA A 206 -27.19 14.92 -19.08
C ALA A 206 -26.92 15.44 -20.50
N PRO A 207 -27.94 16.00 -21.21
CA PRO A 207 -27.76 16.50 -22.56
C PRO A 207 -26.63 17.54 -22.65
N GLY A 208 -25.64 17.30 -23.52
CA GLY A 208 -24.49 18.20 -23.71
C GLY A 208 -23.38 18.08 -22.67
N ALA A 209 -23.52 17.22 -21.65
CA ALA A 209 -22.55 17.12 -20.55
C ALA A 209 -21.18 16.62 -21.01
N LYS A 210 -21.15 15.65 -21.93
CA LYS A 210 -19.91 15.10 -22.48
C LYS A 210 -19.16 16.14 -23.32
N GLU A 211 -19.87 16.85 -24.18
CA GLU A 211 -19.32 17.89 -25.06
C GLU A 211 -18.75 19.04 -24.24
N GLU A 212 -19.49 19.49 -23.22
CA GLU A 212 -19.04 20.55 -22.31
C GLU A 212 -17.83 20.11 -21.48
N ALA A 213 -17.81 18.87 -20.99
CA ALA A 213 -16.68 18.32 -20.25
C ALA A 213 -15.41 18.22 -21.14
N LEU A 214 -15.55 17.75 -22.39
CA LEU A 214 -14.45 17.71 -23.38
C LEU A 214 -13.93 19.12 -23.69
N ARG A 215 -14.82 20.09 -23.87
CA ARG A 215 -14.44 21.50 -24.08
C ARG A 215 -13.65 22.04 -22.90
N ARG A 216 -14.08 21.78 -21.67
CA ARG A 216 -13.36 22.16 -20.44
C ARG A 216 -12.00 21.47 -20.34
N ALA A 217 -11.95 20.18 -20.64
CA ALA A 217 -10.71 19.39 -20.63
C ALA A 217 -9.69 19.97 -21.62
N ALA A 218 -10.11 20.25 -22.86
CA ALA A 218 -9.27 20.88 -23.88
C ALA A 218 -8.79 22.26 -23.44
N ALA A 219 -9.68 23.12 -22.93
CA ALA A 219 -9.33 24.44 -22.42
C ALA A 219 -8.34 24.42 -21.25
N ARG A 220 -8.35 23.36 -20.45
CA ARG A 220 -7.42 23.14 -19.32
C ARG A 220 -6.18 22.33 -19.70
N GLY A 221 -5.97 22.03 -20.98
CA GLY A 221 -4.76 21.37 -21.48
C GLY A 221 -4.67 19.87 -21.17
N TYR A 222 -5.81 19.18 -21.01
CA TYR A 222 -5.84 17.73 -20.86
C TYR A 222 -5.47 17.07 -22.20
N LEU A 223 -4.40 16.27 -22.21
CA LEU A 223 -3.94 15.60 -23.43
C LEU A 223 -4.97 14.57 -23.90
N GLY A 224 -5.28 14.58 -25.20
CA GLY A 224 -6.29 13.71 -25.80
C GLY A 224 -7.75 14.16 -25.64
N ALA A 225 -7.99 15.40 -25.18
CA ALA A 225 -9.33 16.01 -25.12
C ALA A 225 -9.77 16.73 -26.41
N ALA A 226 -8.85 17.09 -27.30
CA ALA A 226 -9.17 17.70 -28.58
C ALA A 226 -9.38 16.61 -29.64
N GLU A 227 -10.36 16.77 -30.54
CA GLU A 227 -10.56 15.88 -31.67
C GLU A 227 -9.25 15.72 -32.46
N ALA A 228 -8.89 14.48 -32.79
CA ALA A 228 -7.90 14.19 -33.82
C ALA A 228 -8.46 14.56 -35.20
N HIS A 229 -8.56 15.85 -35.51
CA HIS A 229 -8.92 16.34 -36.84
C HIS A 229 -7.65 16.44 -37.70
N GLY A 230 -7.30 15.33 -38.35
CA GLY A 230 -6.30 15.28 -39.42
C GLY A 230 -6.77 14.33 -40.51
N PRO A 231 -7.00 14.78 -41.77
CA PRO A 231 -7.42 13.89 -42.84
C PRO A 231 -6.24 12.98 -43.17
N SER A 232 -6.42 11.67 -42.97
CA SER A 232 -5.53 10.67 -43.54
C SER A 232 -5.65 10.76 -45.07
N GLY A 233 -4.58 11.22 -45.71
CA GLY A 233 -4.51 11.37 -47.15
C GLY A 233 -4.78 10.04 -47.85
N ALA A 234 -5.86 9.99 -48.60
CA ALA A 234 -6.07 8.93 -49.58
C ALA A 234 -5.07 9.13 -50.72
N THR A 235 -4.01 8.33 -50.71
CA THR A 235 -3.16 8.11 -51.88
C THR A 235 -4.00 7.41 -52.95
N ARG A 236 -4.09 8.03 -54.13
CA ARG A 236 -4.33 7.34 -55.41
C ARG A 236 -3.11 7.57 -56.28
#